data_AF-X1V794-F1
#
_entry.id   AF-X1V794-F1
#
_cell.length_a   1.000
_cell.length_b   1.000
_cell.length_c   1.000
_cell.angle_alpha   90.00
_cell.angle_beta   90.00
_cell.angle_gamma   90.00
#
_symmetry.space_group_name_H-M   'P 1'
#
loop_
_entity.id
_entity.type
_entity.pdbx_description
1 polymer ?
#
loop_
_entity_poly.entity_id
_entity_poly.type
_entity_poly.pdbx_seq_one_letter_code
_entity_poly.pdbx_strand_id
1 'polypeptide(L)'
;PRKYPEQFVVLEKISCEHSAEVEHNVRFTIWRDEDGSPASPFITLHTHAMHLDYDIPCFIPAMREIGLRLEADTEQTNYCCRYTFTTYRMTNILRARWFGEGPAELIKKVKGGIA
;
A
#
# COMPACT_ATOMS: atom_id res chain seq x y z
N PRO A 1 1.90 -0.53 16.87
CA PRO A 1 1.92 0.86 17.41
C PRO A 1 3.17 1.62 16.93
N ARG A 2 3.04 2.91 16.57
CA ARG A 2 4.21 3.74 16.19
C ARG A 2 5.10 3.94 17.40
N LYS A 3 6.39 3.64 17.23
CA LYS A 3 7.40 3.74 18.27
C LYS A 3 8.09 5.12 18.28
N TYR A 4 8.09 5.82 17.14
CA TYR A 4 8.68 7.15 16.99
C TYR A 4 7.78 8.09 16.16
N PRO A 5 7.83 9.41 16.40
CA PRO A 5 7.08 10.40 15.60
C PRO A 5 7.46 10.36 14.11
N GLU A 6 8.72 10.03 13.82
CA GLU A 6 9.28 9.95 12.47
C GLU A 6 9.06 8.57 11.83
N GLN A 7 7.86 7.99 11.95
CA GLN A 7 7.55 6.70 11.34
C GLN A 7 6.34 6.78 10.42
N PHE A 8 6.39 5.99 9.35
CA PHE A 8 5.31 5.81 8.40
C PHE A 8 5.08 4.31 8.18
N VAL A 9 3.87 3.97 7.73
CA VAL A 9 3.49 2.58 7.43
C VAL A 9 3.59 2.36 5.93
N VAL A 10 3.97 1.16 5.52
CA VAL A 10 4.01 0.74 4.12
C VAL A 10 3.24 -0.55 3.99
N LEU A 11 2.29 -0.61 3.05
CA LEU A 11 1.78 -1.87 2.54
C LEU A 11 2.82 -2.41 1.55
N GLU A 12 3.39 -3.56 1.90
CA GLU A 12 4.50 -4.16 1.16
C GLU A 12 4.06 -5.28 0.24
N LYS A 13 3.00 -5.97 0.64
CA LYS A 13 2.54 -7.18 -0.03
C LYS A 13 1.05 -7.33 0.12
N ILE A 14 0.44 -7.85 -0.93
CA ILE A 14 -0.96 -8.25 -0.94
C ILE A 14 -1.16 -9.51 -1.79
N SER A 15 -1.97 -10.43 -1.30
CA SER A 15 -2.50 -11.57 -2.05
C SER A 15 -3.93 -11.85 -1.62
N CYS A 16 -4.74 -12.32 -2.55
CA CYS A 16 -6.12 -12.69 -2.32
C CYS A 16 -6.38 -14.04 -2.97
N GLU A 17 -7.36 -14.77 -2.46
CA GLU A 17 -7.82 -15.99 -3.11
C GLU A 17 -8.31 -15.70 -4.52
N HIS A 18 -8.00 -16.63 -5.42
CA HIS A 18 -8.59 -16.60 -6.73
C HIS A 18 -10.06 -17.02 -6.62
N SER A 19 -10.98 -16.15 -7.01
CA SER A 19 -12.36 -16.59 -7.25
C SER A 19 -12.38 -17.49 -8.47
N ALA A 20 -12.89 -18.71 -8.33
CA ALA A 20 -13.04 -19.65 -9.45
C ALA A 20 -13.95 -19.11 -10.57
N GLU A 21 -14.81 -18.14 -10.26
CA GLU A 21 -15.73 -17.51 -11.19
C GLU A 21 -15.42 -16.01 -11.32
N VAL A 22 -15.19 -15.56 -12.55
CA VAL A 22 -14.97 -14.13 -12.89
C VAL A 22 -16.18 -13.27 -12.49
N GLU A 23 -17.38 -13.85 -12.56
CA GLU A 23 -18.66 -13.19 -12.33
C GLU A 23 -18.83 -12.68 -10.90
N HIS A 24 -18.16 -13.28 -9.91
CA HIS A 24 -18.19 -12.80 -8.52
C HIS A 24 -17.57 -11.40 -8.35
N ASN A 25 -16.74 -10.98 -9.31
CA ASN A 25 -16.18 -9.63 -9.41
C ASN A 25 -15.63 -9.11 -8.07
N VAL A 26 -14.82 -9.94 -7.40
CA VAL A 26 -14.22 -9.61 -6.12
C VAL A 26 -13.11 -8.58 -6.32
N ARG A 27 -13.21 -7.45 -5.61
CA ARG A 27 -12.35 -6.28 -5.72
C ARG A 27 -11.67 -5.99 -4.40
N PHE A 28 -10.38 -5.71 -4.48
CA PHE A 28 -9.58 -5.23 -3.36
C PHE A 28 -9.25 -3.76 -3.56
N THR A 29 -9.78 -2.89 -2.70
CA THR A 29 -9.57 -1.45 -2.76
C THR A 29 -8.64 -0.99 -1.65
N ILE A 30 -7.76 -0.04 -2.00
CA ILE A 30 -6.77 0.52 -1.10
C ILE A 30 -6.89 2.04 -1.17
N TRP A 31 -6.87 2.69 0.00
CA TRP A 31 -6.71 4.14 0.13
C TRP A 31 -5.69 4.42 1.23
N ARG A 32 -5.15 5.64 1.24
CA ARG A 32 -4.15 6.04 2.24
C ARG A 32 -4.30 7.50 2.58
N ASP A 33 -4.09 7.86 3.84
CA ASP A 33 -4.12 9.24 4.31
C ASP A 33 -5.30 10.05 3.71
N GLU A 34 -5.01 11.11 2.95
CA GLU A 34 -5.99 11.94 2.21
C GLU A 34 -6.03 11.58 0.70
N ASP A 35 -5.25 10.57 0.29
CA ASP A 35 -5.15 10.07 -1.09
C ASP A 35 -6.16 8.92 -1.28
N GLY A 36 -7.37 9.34 -1.62
CA GLY A 36 -8.52 8.46 -1.86
C GLY A 36 -9.39 8.22 -0.62
N SER A 37 -10.49 7.51 -0.82
CA SER A 37 -11.46 7.11 0.20
C SER A 37 -12.08 5.78 -0.18
N PRO A 38 -12.86 5.12 0.70
CA PRO A 38 -13.59 3.92 0.31
C PRO A 38 -14.51 4.11 -0.91
N ALA A 39 -15.04 5.32 -1.14
CA ALA A 39 -15.89 5.64 -2.28
C ALA A 39 -15.11 6.02 -3.55
N SER A 40 -13.85 6.44 -3.41
CA SER A 40 -12.96 6.85 -4.50
C SER A 40 -11.54 6.42 -4.14
N PRO A 41 -11.21 5.13 -4.27
CA PRO A 41 -9.98 4.57 -3.74
C PRO A 41 -8.75 5.02 -4.54
N PHE A 42 -7.58 4.99 -3.90
CA PHE A 42 -6.30 5.24 -4.56
C PHE A 42 -6.02 4.18 -5.64
N ILE A 43 -6.29 2.92 -5.33
CA ILE A 43 -6.15 1.81 -6.27
C ILE A 43 -7.22 0.75 -6.00
N THR A 44 -7.71 0.15 -7.09
CA THR A 44 -8.61 -1.00 -7.07
C THR A 44 -7.94 -2.14 -7.83
N LEU A 45 -7.82 -3.30 -7.19
CA LEU A 45 -7.28 -4.52 -7.77
C LEU A 45 -8.40 -5.54 -7.97
N HIS A 46 -8.50 -6.10 -9.17
CA HIS A 46 -9.38 -7.24 -9.42
C HIS A 46 -8.68 -8.52 -8.97
N THR A 47 -9.27 -9.21 -8.01
CA THR A 47 -8.63 -10.37 -7.37
C THR A 47 -8.54 -11.60 -8.28
N HIS A 48 -9.27 -11.64 -9.39
CA HIS A 48 -9.19 -12.73 -10.37
C HIS A 48 -7.75 -12.96 -10.90
N ALA A 49 -6.92 -11.91 -10.97
CA ALA A 49 -5.52 -12.04 -11.39
C ALA A 49 -4.56 -12.41 -10.24
N MET A 50 -5.08 -12.60 -9.02
CA MET A 50 -4.30 -12.85 -7.80
C MET A 50 -4.41 -14.32 -7.38
N HIS A 51 -3.46 -14.79 -6.57
CA HIS A 51 -3.47 -16.12 -5.96
C HIS A 51 -2.74 -16.07 -4.62
N LEU A 52 -2.99 -17.01 -3.71
CA LEU A 52 -2.33 -17.05 -2.39
C LEU A 52 -0.91 -17.63 -2.40
N ASP A 53 -0.55 -18.31 -3.48
CA ASP A 53 0.79 -18.91 -3.66
C ASP A 53 1.89 -17.87 -3.81
N TYR A 54 1.52 -16.66 -4.26
CA TYR A 54 2.44 -15.57 -4.47
C TYR A 54 1.87 -14.25 -3.98
N ASP A 55 2.66 -13.54 -3.20
CA ASP A 55 2.31 -12.19 -2.77
C ASP A 55 2.72 -11.19 -3.85
N ILE A 56 1.79 -10.31 -4.24
CA ILE A 56 2.10 -9.19 -5.12
C ILE A 56 2.89 -8.16 -4.31
N PRO A 57 4.17 -7.91 -4.67
CA PRO A 57 4.96 -6.89 -3.99
C PRO A 57 4.43 -5.51 -4.34
N CYS A 58 4.31 -4.66 -3.34
CA CYS A 58 3.91 -3.27 -3.50
C CYS A 58 4.74 -2.38 -2.57
N PHE A 59 4.66 -1.07 -2.83
CA PHE A 59 5.25 -0.06 -1.96
C PHE A 59 4.26 1.10 -1.87
N ILE A 60 3.25 0.93 -1.03
CA ILE A 60 2.23 1.97 -0.78
C ILE A 60 2.50 2.58 0.60
N PRO A 61 3.27 3.67 0.69
CA PRO A 61 3.55 4.35 1.95
C PRO A 61 2.39 5.24 2.37
N ALA A 62 2.16 5.37 3.68
CA ALA A 62 1.23 6.30 4.28
C ALA A 62 1.76 6.88 5.61
N MET A 63 1.54 8.18 5.79
CA MET A 63 1.99 8.96 6.93
C MET A 63 1.07 8.85 8.13
N ARG A 64 -0.19 8.45 7.97
CA ARG A 64 -1.22 8.35 9.00
C ARG A 64 -1.87 6.97 8.97
N GLU A 65 -2.47 6.60 7.85
CA GLU A 65 -3.27 5.38 7.73
C GLU A 65 -3.26 4.77 6.33
N ILE A 66 -3.42 3.44 6.28
CA ILE A 66 -3.76 2.71 5.07
C ILE A 66 -5.06 1.99 5.34
N GLY A 67 -6.04 2.21 4.49
CA GLY A 67 -7.29 1.49 4.50
C GLY A 67 -7.31 0.40 3.43
N LEU A 68 -7.84 -0.74 3.82
CA LEU A 68 -8.05 -1.89 2.95
C LEU A 68 -9.53 -2.24 2.98
N ARG A 69 -10.08 -2.58 1.82
CA ARG A 69 -11.46 -3.07 1.70
C ARG A 69 -11.52 -4.15 0.63
N LEU A 70 -12.28 -5.18 0.95
CA LEU A 70 -12.58 -6.27 0.05
C LEU A 70 -14.09 -6.26 -0.18
N GLU A 71 -14.50 -6.22 -1.45
CA GLU A 71 -15.89 -6.19 -1.87
C GLU A 71 -16.14 -7.26 -2.92
N ALA A 72 -17.33 -7.84 -2.92
CA ALA A 72 -17.76 -8.85 -3.88
C ALA A 72 -19.23 -8.60 -4.23
N ASP A 73 -19.61 -8.92 -5.47
CA ASP A 73 -21.00 -8.77 -5.92
C ASP A 73 -21.88 -9.95 -5.45
N THR A 74 -21.27 -11.01 -4.95
CA THR A 74 -21.90 -12.24 -4.43
C THR A 74 -21.22 -12.69 -3.15
N GLU A 75 -21.95 -13.39 -2.28
CA GLU A 75 -21.43 -13.88 -1.00
C GLU A 75 -20.24 -14.83 -1.22
N GLN A 76 -19.12 -14.54 -0.57
CA GLN A 76 -17.92 -15.38 -0.59
C GLN A 76 -17.73 -16.03 0.78
N THR A 77 -17.76 -17.35 0.85
CA THR A 77 -17.57 -18.09 2.10
C THR A 77 -16.10 -18.45 2.29
N ASN A 78 -15.53 -18.15 3.46
CA ASN A 78 -14.13 -18.43 3.81
C ASN A 78 -13.09 -17.78 2.88
N TYR A 79 -13.42 -16.66 2.24
CA TYR A 79 -12.50 -15.99 1.33
C TYR A 79 -11.27 -15.43 2.05
N CYS A 80 -10.08 -15.85 1.65
CA CYS A 80 -8.84 -15.44 2.30
C CYS A 80 -8.14 -14.29 1.57
N CYS A 81 -7.59 -13.38 2.37
CA CYS A 81 -6.68 -12.34 1.94
C CYS A 81 -5.48 -12.29 2.88
N ARG A 82 -4.28 -12.09 2.32
CA ARG A 82 -3.05 -11.85 3.05
C ARG A 82 -2.50 -10.48 2.68
N TYR A 83 -2.07 -9.73 3.68
CA TYR A 83 -1.43 -8.45 3.50
C TYR A 83 -0.27 -8.32 4.49
N THR A 84 0.78 -7.60 4.10
CA THR A 84 1.92 -7.31 4.97
C THR A 84 2.11 -5.82 5.10
N PHE A 85 2.13 -5.35 6.35
CA PHE A 85 2.47 -3.98 6.69
C PHE A 85 3.78 -3.95 7.46
N THR A 86 4.64 -3.00 7.07
CA THR A 86 5.88 -2.73 7.80
C THR A 86 5.92 -1.25 8.18
N THR A 87 6.47 -0.98 9.36
CA THR A 87 6.70 0.39 9.82
C THR A 87 8.15 0.78 9.56
N TYR A 88 8.31 1.88 8.85
CA TYR A 88 9.61 2.40 8.44
C TYR A 88 9.92 3.69 9.19
N ARG A 89 11.20 3.91 9.46
CA ARG A 89 11.68 5.21 9.96
C ARG A 89 11.82 6.16 8.77
N MET A 90 11.28 7.36 8.94
CA MET A 90 11.46 8.49 8.05
C MET A 90 12.90 9.01 8.18
N THR A 91 13.79 8.49 7.33
CA THR A 91 15.21 8.89 7.31
C THR A 91 15.42 10.21 6.58
N ASN A 92 16.57 10.86 6.79
CA ASN A 92 16.90 12.11 6.09
C ASN A 92 16.87 11.96 4.56
N ILE A 93 17.23 10.79 4.02
CA ILE A 93 17.18 10.54 2.57
C ILE A 93 15.75 10.44 2.04
N LEU A 94 14.82 9.84 2.80
CA LEU A 94 13.41 9.78 2.44
C LEU A 94 12.75 11.16 2.56
N ARG A 95 13.08 11.93 3.60
CA ARG A 95 12.63 13.33 3.74
C ARG A 95 13.10 14.21 2.60
N ALA A 96 14.37 14.06 2.19
CA ALA A 96 14.91 14.77 1.04
C ALA A 96 14.22 14.37 -0.27
N ARG A 97 13.85 13.09 -0.42
CA ARG A 97 13.20 12.58 -1.63
C ARG A 97 11.72 12.96 -1.75
N TRP A 98 10.96 12.91 -0.64
CA TRP A 98 9.51 13.13 -0.68
C TRP A 98 9.09 14.58 -0.39
N PHE A 99 9.85 15.29 0.45
CA PHE A 99 9.49 16.63 0.89
C PHE A 99 10.52 17.69 0.49
N GLY A 100 11.66 17.30 -0.09
CA GLY A 100 12.75 18.22 -0.40
C GLY A 100 13.41 18.81 0.86
N GLU A 101 13.29 18.12 2.00
CA GLU A 101 13.80 18.56 3.30
C GLU A 101 15.14 17.91 3.64
N GLY A 102 15.98 18.62 4.40
CA GLY A 102 17.22 18.09 4.95
C GLY A 102 18.46 18.85 4.49
N PRO A 103 19.67 18.28 4.66
CA PRO A 103 20.92 18.94 4.28
C PRO A 103 20.95 19.26 2.79
N ALA A 104 21.40 20.48 2.43
CA ALA A 104 21.42 20.95 1.04
C ALA A 104 22.17 20.00 0.09
N GLU A 105 23.30 19.45 0.54
CA GLU A 105 24.08 18.46 -0.22
C GLU A 105 23.30 17.18 -0.49
N LEU A 106 22.51 16.70 0.48
CA LEU A 106 21.68 15.51 0.31
C LEU A 106 20.54 15.78 -0.68
N ILE A 107 19.88 16.93 -0.57
CA ILE A 107 18.83 17.34 -1.51
C ILE A 107 19.38 17.42 -2.93
N LYS A 108 20.58 18.00 -3.12
CA LYS A 108 21.26 18.09 -4.42
C LYS A 108 21.55 16.70 -4.99
N LYS A 109 22.04 15.76 -4.17
CA LYS A 109 22.30 14.37 -4.56
C LYS A 109 21.03 13.64 -4.99
N VAL A 110 19.97 13.74 -4.19
CA VAL A 110 18.67 13.13 -4.50
C VAL A 110 18.07 13.72 -5.79
N LYS A 111 18.11 15.04 -5.97
CA LYS A 111 17.68 15.70 -7.22
C LYS A 111 18.52 15.27 -8.44
N GLY A 112 19.81 15.02 -8.22
CA GLY A 112 20.71 14.48 -9.24
C GLY A 112 20.54 12.98 -9.52
N GLY A 113 19.62 12.29 -8.82
CA GLY A 113 19.40 10.84 -8.97
C GLY A 113 20.51 9.96 -8.36
N ILE A 114 21.40 10.55 -7.56
CA ILE A 114 22.52 9.84 -6.92
C ILE A 114 22.12 9.59 -5.47
N ALA A 115 21.58 8.42 -5.18
CA ALA A 115 21.10 8.04 -3.85
C ALA A 115 21.13 6.53 -3.68
#